data_AF-A0A418JJY3-F1
#
_entry.id   AF-A0A418JJY3-F1
#
_cell.length_a   1.000
_cell.length_b   1.000
_cell.length_c   1.000
_cell.angle_alpha   90.00
_cell.angle_beta   90.00
_cell.angle_gamma   90.00
#
_symmetry.space_group_name_H-M   'P 1'
#
loop_
_entity.id
_entity.type
_entity.pdbx_description
1 polymer ?
#
loop_
_entity_poly.entity_id
_entity_poly.type
_entity_poly.pdbx_seq_one_letter_code
_entity_poly.pdbx_strand_id
1 'polypeptide(L)' 'MFSTYRTIIIGLLLLLLFQIYFVFYYLFGEGVNHSSPILCIISLVLAIIILSIIITVRRYFKNQ' A
#
# COMPACT_ATOMS: atom_id res chain seq x y z
N MET A 1 -1.38 24.06 5.19
CA MET A 1 -1.57 23.15 4.03
C MET A 1 -0.48 22.08 3.90
N PHE A 2 0.81 22.38 4.09
CA PHE A 2 1.88 21.37 4.01
C PHE A 2 1.80 20.22 5.05
N SER A 3 1.28 20.48 6.25
CA SER A 3 1.16 19.47 7.33
C SER A 3 0.23 18.32 6.93
N THR A 4 -0.95 18.61 6.39
CA THR A 4 -1.95 17.59 6.03
C THR A 4 -1.50 16.69 4.88
N TYR A 5 -0.89 17.27 3.84
CA TYR A 5 -0.29 16.50 2.73
C TYR A 5 0.77 15.52 3.25
N ARG A 6 1.68 16.00 4.11
CA ARG A 6 2.76 15.18 4.66
C ARG A 6 2.21 14.03 5.51
N THR A 7 1.21 14.28 6.33
CA THR A 7 0.52 13.25 7.14
C THR A 7 -0.17 12.21 6.26
N ILE A 8 -0.88 12.63 5.21
CA ILE A 8 -1.56 11.71 4.28
C ILE A 8 -0.54 10.82 3.56
N ILE A 9 0.55 11.40 3.04
CA ILE A 9 1.58 10.63 2.35
C ILE A 9 2.29 9.65 3.29
N ILE A 10 2.60 10.07 4.53
CA ILE A 10 3.21 9.18 5.52
C ILE A 10 2.27 8.02 5.87
N GLY A 11 0.98 8.29 6.08
CA GLY A 11 -0.03 7.24 6.34
C GLY A 11 -0.17 6.27 5.17
N LEU A 12 -0.21 6.78 3.94
CA LEU A 12 -0.27 5.95 2.73
C LEU A 12 1.01 5.12 2.53
N LEU A 13 2.19 5.67 2.84
CA LEU A 13 3.46 4.92 2.80
C LEU A 13 3.48 3.81 3.85
N LEU A 14 2.99 4.08 5.06
CA LEU A 14 2.90 3.06 6.11
C LEU A 14 1.95 1.94 5.70
N LEU A 15 0.78 2.28 5.14
CA LEU A 15 -0.17 1.31 4.58
C LEU A 15 0.44 0.50 3.44
N LEU A 16 1.19 1.14 2.54
CA LEU A 16 1.89 0.47 1.44
C LEU A 16 2.92 -0.52 1.98
N LEU A 17 3.69 -0.14 3.01
CA LEU A 17 4.67 -1.00 3.66
C LEU A 17 4.00 -2.25 4.25
N PHE A 18 2.83 -2.09 4.89
CA PHE A 18 2.04 -3.22 5.37
C PHE A 18 1.60 -4.15 4.25
N GLN A 19 1.10 -3.61 3.12
CA GLN A 19 0.72 -4.47 1.98
C GLN A 19 1.91 -5.24 1.44
N ILE A 20 3.07 -4.59 1.29
CA ILE A 20 4.29 -5.27 0.84
C ILE A 20 4.66 -6.40 1.82
N TYR A 21 4.65 -6.12 3.13
CA TYR A 21 4.91 -7.14 4.16
C TYR A 21 3.96 -8.33 4.03
N PHE A 22 2.65 -8.10 3.87
CA PHE A 22 1.67 -9.17 3.71
C PHE A 22 1.87 -9.96 2.43
N VAL A 23 2.19 -9.30 1.32
CA VAL A 23 2.53 -9.98 0.06
C VAL A 23 3.74 -10.90 0.26
N PHE A 24 4.80 -10.43 0.91
CA PHE A 24 5.95 -11.28 1.24
C PHE A 24 5.58 -12.43 2.19
N TYR A 25 4.78 -12.17 3.22
CA TYR A 25 4.29 -13.17 4.16
C TYR A 25 3.47 -14.27 3.45
N TYR A 26 2.63 -13.91 2.49
CA TYR A 26 1.80 -14.87 1.75
C TYR A 26 2.53 -15.58 0.61
N LEU A 27 3.58 -14.99 0.03
CA LEU A 27 4.34 -15.60 -1.07
C LEU A 27 5.55 -16.40 -0.62
N PHE A 28 6.19 -15.99 0.47
CA PHE A 28 7.48 -16.55 0.92
C PHE A 28 7.52 -16.90 2.40
N GLY A 29 6.56 -16.39 3.20
CA GLY A 29 6.47 -16.69 4.62
C GLY A 29 5.57 -17.88 4.93
N GLU A 30 5.20 -18.00 6.20
CA GLU A 30 4.31 -19.05 6.69
C GLU A 30 2.89 -18.95 6.09
N GLY A 31 2.54 -17.79 5.52
CA GLY A 31 1.29 -17.58 4.81
C GLY A 31 1.12 -18.49 3.58
N VAL A 32 2.22 -18.95 2.97
CA VAL A 32 2.17 -19.90 1.83
C VAL A 32 1.50 -21.22 2.22
N ASN A 33 1.76 -21.70 3.44
CA ASN A 33 1.33 -23.01 3.91
C ASN A 33 0.00 -22.95 4.68
N HIS A 34 -0.32 -21.80 5.29
CA HIS A 34 -1.47 -21.67 6.19
C HIS A 34 -2.58 -20.74 5.68
N SER A 35 -2.31 -19.89 4.69
CA SER A 35 -3.26 -18.87 4.22
C SER A 35 -3.78 -19.16 2.82
N SER A 36 -4.95 -18.63 2.48
CA SER A 36 -5.48 -18.80 1.13
C SER A 36 -4.70 -17.91 0.13
N PRO A 37 -4.44 -18.39 -1.10
CA PRO A 37 -3.81 -17.60 -2.17
C PRO A 37 -4.59 -16.31 -2.50
N ILE A 38 -5.89 -16.29 -2.18
CA ILE A 38 -6.78 -15.16 -2.39
C ILE A 38 -6.35 -13.96 -1.54
N LEU A 39 -5.87 -14.18 -0.31
CA LEU A 39 -5.39 -13.08 0.55
C LEU A 39 -4.14 -12.40 -0.01
N CYS A 40 -3.26 -13.16 -0.67
CA CYS A 40 -2.12 -12.60 -1.40
C CYS A 40 -2.58 -11.66 -2.53
N ILE A 41 -3.53 -12.12 -3.35
CA ILE A 41 -4.07 -11.33 -4.47
C ILE A 41 -4.76 -10.07 -3.94
N ILE A 42 -5.54 -10.16 -2.87
CA ILE A 42 -6.20 -9.01 -2.24
C ILE A 42 -5.15 -7.99 -1.77
N SER A 43 -4.08 -8.45 -1.12
CA SER A 43 -3.01 -7.57 -0.65
C SER A 43 -2.25 -6.87 -1.80
N LEU A 44 -2.00 -7.59 -2.91
CA LEU A 44 -1.45 -7.01 -4.13
C LEU A 44 -2.37 -5.93 -4.74
N VAL A 45 -3.67 -6.21 -4.84
CA VAL A 45 -4.66 -5.24 -5.36
C VAL A 45 -4.69 -3.98 -4.49
N LEU A 46 -4.72 -4.15 -3.16
CA LEU A 46 -4.66 -3.03 -2.21
C LEU A 46 -3.38 -2.22 -2.35
N ALA A 47 -2.22 -2.86 -2.54
CA ALA A 47 -0.95 -2.16 -2.77
C ALA A 47 -1.02 -1.27 -4.02
N ILE A 48 -1.57 -1.77 -5.13
CA ILE A 48 -1.74 -1.03 -6.39
C ILE A 48 -2.67 0.18 -6.20
N ILE A 49 -3.77 0.00 -5.46
CA ILE A 49 -4.72 1.09 -5.15
C ILE A 49 -4.01 2.18 -4.35
N ILE A 50 -3.28 1.82 -3.28
CA ILE A 50 -2.55 2.78 -2.44
C ILE A 50 -1.52 3.55 -3.28
N LEU A 51 -0.77 2.85 -4.15
CA LEU A 51 0.20 3.47 -5.04
C LEU A 51 -0.46 4.50 -5.97
N SER A 52 -1.62 4.14 -6.54
CA SER A 52 -2.38 5.02 -7.43
C SER A 52 -2.88 6.27 -6.72
N ILE A 53 -3.32 6.13 -5.45
CA ILE A 53 -3.72 7.26 -4.60
C ILE A 53 -2.52 8.16 -4.31
N ILE A 54 -1.37 7.60 -3.91
CA ILE A 54 -0.14 8.37 -3.66
C ILE A 54 0.25 9.20 -4.90
N ILE A 55 0.23 8.59 -6.08
CA ILE A 55 0.55 9.27 -7.34
C ILE A 55 -0.44 10.41 -7.61
N THR A 56 -1.73 10.16 -7.42
CA THR A 56 -2.79 11.14 -7.65
C THR A 56 -2.66 12.33 -6.70
N VAL A 57 -2.48 12.06 -5.40
CA VAL A 57 -2.27 13.09 -4.37
C VAL A 57 -1.01 13.89 -4.69
N ARG A 58 0.11 13.23 -5.02
CA ARG A 58 1.35 13.92 -5.39
C ARG A 58 1.20 14.80 -6.63
N ARG A 59 0.43 14.36 -7.64
CA ARG A 59 0.11 15.17 -8.83
C ARG A 59 -0.77 16.37 -8.47
N TYR A 60 -1.80 16.17 -7.66
CA TYR A 60 -2.71 17.23 -7.22
C TYR A 60 -1.95 18.37 -6.52
N PHE A 61 -1.09 18.04 -5.54
CA PHE A 61 -0.31 19.03 -4.81
C PHE A 61 0.87 19.63 -5.60
N LYS A 62 1.30 18.99 -6.69
CA LYS A 62 2.34 19.55 -7.59
C LYS A 62 1.75 20.53 -8.62
N ASN A 63 0.48 20.33 -8.98
CA ASN A 63 -0.25 21.17 -9.94
C ASN A 63 -1.05 22.31 -9.28
N GLN A 64 -1.06 22.38 -7.95
CA GLN A 64 -1.45 23.57 -7.17
C GLN A 64 -0.23 24.44 -6.90
#